data_AF-A0ABD1H1F5-F1
#
_entry.id   AF-A0ABD1H1F5-F1
#
_cell.length_a   1.000
_cell.length_b   1.000
_cell.length_c   1.000
_cell.angle_alpha   90.00
_cell.angle_beta   90.00
_cell.angle_gamma   90.00
#
_symmetry.space_group_name_H-M   'P 1'
#
loop_
_entity.id
_entity.type
_entity.pdbx_description
1 polymer ?
#
loop_
_entity_poly.entity_id
_entity_poly.type
_entity_poly.pdbx_seq_one_letter_code
_entity_poly.pdbx_strand_id
1 'polypeptide(L)'
;MDHNTFGRLRILLRGTGDLVDGNFVSVEEQVAIFLGILAHHKKNRVVRFDFWRSRYTVSLYVHAVLGVVLKLYDTLLVAPEAVSEECDDRGVSGRRTRFKFTKMESLLV
;
A
#
# COMPACT_ATOMS: atom_id res chain seq x y z
N MET A 1 -3.49 14.44 -14.48
CA MET A 1 -2.71 13.27 -14.01
C MET A 1 -1.87 12.79 -15.16
N ASP A 2 -0.56 12.61 -14.96
CA ASP A 2 0.30 11.99 -15.97
C ASP A 2 -0.21 10.56 -16.27
N HIS A 3 -0.57 10.32 -17.53
CA HIS A 3 -1.08 9.03 -17.99
C HIS A 3 -0.05 7.90 -17.78
N ASN A 4 1.24 8.25 -17.73
CA ASN A 4 2.34 7.32 -17.55
C ASN A 4 2.62 6.95 -16.07
N THR A 5 2.02 7.64 -15.09
CA THR A 5 2.31 7.36 -13.67
C THR A 5 1.87 5.95 -13.27
N PHE A 6 0.70 5.51 -13.76
CA PHE A 6 0.22 4.16 -13.53
C PHE A 6 1.16 3.11 -14.15
N GLY A 7 1.62 3.35 -15.39
CA GLY A 7 2.57 2.48 -16.07
C GLY A 7 3.91 2.37 -15.33
N ARG A 8 4.43 3.48 -14.80
CA ARG A 8 5.65 3.48 -13.99
C ARG A 8 5.49 2.72 -12.68
N LEU A 9 4.35 2.92 -11.99
CA LEU A 9 4.04 2.19 -10.76
C LEU A 9 3.98 0.69 -11.03
N ARG A 10 3.27 0.26 -12.09
CA ARG A 10 3.21 -1.14 -12.52
C ARG A 10 4.60 -1.75 -12.71
N ILE A 11 5.48 -1.06 -13.44
CA ILE A 11 6.84 -1.55 -13.72
C ILE A 11 7.63 -1.72 -12.41
N LEU A 12 7.54 -0.75 -11.50
CA LEU A 12 8.19 -0.81 -10.20
C LEU A 12 7.67 -1.96 -9.33
N LEU A 13 6.36 -2.14 -9.27
CA LEU A 13 5.75 -3.22 -8.47
C LEU A 13 6.06 -4.60 -9.05
N ARG A 14 6.19 -4.72 -10.38
CA ARG A 14 6.54 -5.99 -11.05
C ARG A 14 8.03 -6.32 -10.92
N GLY A 15 8.90 -5.31 -10.98
CA GLY A 15 10.35 -5.49 -10.93
C GLY A 15 10.92 -5.62 -9.52
N THR A 16 10.45 -4.81 -8.58
CA THR A 16 11.00 -4.78 -7.20
C THR A 16 10.18 -5.64 -6.24
N GLY A 17 8.90 -5.85 -6.55
CA GLY A 17 7.96 -6.52 -5.66
C GLY A 17 7.80 -8.01 -5.84
N ASP A 18 8.24 -8.54 -6.98
CA ASP A 18 7.85 -9.86 -7.47
C ASP A 18 6.33 -10.04 -7.46
N LEU A 19 5.57 -8.99 -7.78
CA LEU A 19 4.12 -9.10 -7.90
C LEU A 19 3.80 -9.95 -9.13
N VAL A 20 3.24 -11.14 -8.90
CA VAL A 20 2.92 -12.11 -9.94
C VAL A 20 1.45 -11.96 -10.35
N ASP A 21 1.17 -12.21 -11.63
CA ASP A 21 -0.18 -12.34 -12.13
C ASP A 21 -0.90 -13.49 -11.38
N GLY A 22 -2.10 -13.22 -10.88
CA GLY A 22 -2.94 -14.24 -10.28
C GLY A 22 -3.68 -15.03 -11.37
N ASN A 23 -4.18 -16.22 -11.03
CA ASN A 23 -4.89 -17.11 -11.97
C ASN A 23 -6.02 -16.45 -12.77
N PHE A 24 -6.62 -15.37 -12.25
CA PHE A 24 -7.73 -14.67 -12.90
C PHE A 24 -7.59 -13.14 -12.94
N VAL A 25 -6.54 -12.58 -12.35
CA VAL A 25 -6.38 -11.13 -12.16
C VAL A 25 -4.92 -10.75 -12.41
N SER A 26 -4.71 -9.91 -13.41
CA SER A 26 -3.37 -9.44 -13.76
C SER A 26 -2.84 -8.46 -12.72
N VAL A 27 -1.52 -8.28 -12.68
CA VAL A 27 -0.87 -7.32 -11.79
C VAL A 27 -1.49 -5.91 -11.89
N GLU A 28 -1.89 -5.48 -13.09
CA GLU A 28 -2.49 -4.16 -13.31
C GLU A 28 -3.86 -4.06 -12.65
N GLU A 29 -4.68 -5.10 -12.77
CA GLU A 29 -6.01 -5.16 -12.14
C GLU A 29 -5.88 -5.23 -10.61
N GLN A 30 -4.88 -5.94 -10.07
CA GLN A 30 -4.57 -5.95 -8.63
C GLN A 30 -4.21 -4.56 -8.11
N VAL A 31 -3.35 -3.82 -8.83
CA VAL A 31 -2.94 -2.45 -8.48
C VAL A 31 -4.10 -1.47 -8.61
N ALA A 32 -4.95 -1.62 -9.63
CA ALA A 32 -6.14 -0.82 -9.81
C ALA A 32 -7.15 -1.02 -8.67
N ILE A 33 -7.36 -2.26 -8.22
CA ILE A 33 -8.21 -2.59 -7.05
C ILE A 33 -7.68 -1.89 -5.79
N PHE A 34 -6.38 -2.01 -5.52
CA PHE A 34 -5.73 -1.39 -4.37
C PHE A 34 -5.87 0.15 -4.39
N LEU A 35 -5.54 0.77 -5.52
CA LEU A 35 -5.68 2.21 -5.69
C LEU A 35 -7.14 2.67 -5.59
N GLY A 36 -8.10 1.91 -6.12
CA GLY A 36 -9.52 2.22 -6.02
C GLY A 36 -10.04 2.17 -4.59
N ILE A 37 -9.55 1.23 -3.77
CA ILE A 37 -9.85 1.17 -2.34
C ILE A 37 -9.25 2.36 -1.62
N LEU A 38 -7.97 2.68 -1.86
CA LEU A 38 -7.28 3.79 -1.21
C LEU A 38 -7.84 5.16 -1.58
N ALA A 39 -7.99 5.44 -2.89
CA ALA A 39 -8.39 6.74 -3.41
C ALA A 39 -9.81 7.13 -2.98
N HIS A 40 -10.70 6.14 -2.85
CA HIS A 40 -12.10 6.37 -2.50
C HIS A 40 -12.48 5.86 -1.12
N HIS A 41 -11.53 5.34 -0.34
CA HIS A 41 -11.74 4.71 0.97
C HIS A 41 -12.93 3.73 0.97
N LYS A 42 -13.07 2.97 -0.12
CA LYS A 42 -14.20 2.05 -0.35
C LYS A 42 -14.01 0.77 0.46
N LYS A 43 -15.10 0.25 1.03
CA LYS A 43 -15.11 -1.08 1.68
C LYS A 43 -15.02 -2.19 0.63
N ASN A 44 -14.41 -3.33 0.97
CA ASN A 44 -14.30 -4.49 0.06
C ASN A 44 -15.65 -4.97 -0.47
N ARG A 45 -16.73 -4.75 0.30
CA ARG A 45 -18.11 -5.03 -0.13
C ARG A 45 -18.51 -4.26 -1.39
N VAL A 46 -18.09 -3.00 -1.54
CA VAL A 46 -18.39 -2.15 -2.70
C VAL A 46 -17.45 -2.48 -3.85
N VAL A 47 -16.17 -2.65 -3.56
CA VAL A 47 -15.14 -2.93 -4.57
C VAL A 47 -15.34 -4.28 -5.26
N ARG A 48 -15.93 -5.28 -4.57
CA ARG A 48 -16.36 -6.52 -5.22
C ARG A 48 -17.28 -6.27 -6.42
N PHE A 49 -18.19 -5.30 -6.32
CA PHE A 49 -19.13 -5.02 -7.42
C PHE A 49 -18.45 -4.27 -8.56
N ASP A 50 -17.53 -3.35 -8.24
CA ASP A 50 -16.78 -2.58 -9.23
C ASP A 50 -15.87 -3.47 -10.10
N PHE A 51 -15.33 -4.56 -9.53
CA PHE A 51 -14.38 -5.45 -10.22
C PHE A 51 -14.92 -6.88 -10.46
N TRP A 52 -16.18 -7.17 -10.12
CA TRP A 52 -16.78 -8.51 -10.19
C TRP A 52 -16.00 -9.63 -9.44
N ARG A 53 -15.12 -9.28 -8.51
CA ARG A 53 -14.26 -10.24 -7.78
C ARG A 53 -14.76 -10.52 -6.37
N SER A 54 -14.64 -11.75 -5.90
CA SER A 54 -15.06 -12.13 -4.54
C SER A 54 -14.36 -11.26 -3.48
N ARG A 55 -15.00 -11.06 -2.31
CA ARG A 55 -14.38 -10.30 -1.21
C ARG A 55 -13.02 -10.88 -0.81
N TYR A 56 -12.92 -12.21 -0.76
CA TYR A 56 -11.67 -12.91 -0.47
C TYR A 56 -10.57 -12.56 -1.49
N THR A 57 -10.93 -12.57 -2.77
CA THR A 57 -10.04 -12.22 -3.89
C THR A 57 -9.56 -10.77 -3.79
N VAL A 58 -10.48 -9.83 -3.51
CA VAL A 58 -10.13 -8.41 -3.30
C VAL A 58 -9.16 -8.25 -2.13
N SER A 59 -9.44 -8.89 -0.99
CA SER A 59 -8.56 -8.87 0.18
C SER A 59 -7.16 -9.41 -0.15
N LEU A 60 -7.08 -10.58 -0.79
CA LEU A 60 -5.82 -11.23 -1.16
C LEU A 60 -4.92 -10.30 -1.98
N TYR A 61 -5.48 -9.66 -3.00
CA TYR A 61 -4.71 -8.78 -3.89
C TYR A 61 -4.34 -7.46 -3.24
N VAL A 62 -5.20 -6.89 -2.40
CA VAL A 62 -4.85 -5.70 -1.61
C VAL A 62 -3.68 -5.99 -0.68
N HIS A 63 -3.66 -7.14 -0.02
CA HIS A 63 -2.54 -7.54 0.85
C HIS A 63 -1.26 -7.81 0.06
N ALA A 64 -1.36 -8.46 -1.11
CA ALA A 64 -0.21 -8.71 -1.98
C ALA A 64 0.43 -7.40 -2.45
N VAL A 65 -0.39 -6.48 -2.99
CA VAL A 65 0.08 -5.16 -3.44
C VAL A 65 0.63 -4.34 -2.28
N LEU A 66 -0.02 -4.36 -1.11
CA LEU A 66 0.47 -3.66 0.08
C LEU A 66 1.84 -4.18 0.53
N GLY A 67 2.04 -5.50 0.57
CA GLY A 67 3.32 -6.09 0.95
C GLY A 67 4.46 -5.68 0.01
N VAL A 68 4.17 -5.62 -1.29
CA VAL A 68 5.12 -5.11 -2.29
C VAL A 68 5.40 -3.63 -2.09
N VAL A 69 4.37 -2.81 -1.91
CA VAL A 69 4.53 -1.37 -1.69
C VAL A 69 5.37 -1.10 -0.44
N LEU A 70 5.21 -1.89 0.63
CA LEU A 70 6.03 -1.78 1.84
C LEU A 70 7.50 -2.15 1.59
N LYS A 71 7.78 -3.20 0.81
CA LYS A 71 9.16 -3.51 0.37
C LYS A 71 9.77 -2.38 -0.47
N LEU A 72 8.96 -1.75 -1.33
CA LEU A 72 9.39 -0.56 -2.07
C LEU A 72 9.59 0.64 -1.16
N TYR A 73 8.78 0.82 -0.13
CA TYR A 73 8.93 1.90 0.84
C TYR A 73 10.29 1.81 1.54
N ASP A 74 10.69 0.62 1.99
CA ASP A 74 11.98 0.39 2.65
C ASP A 74 13.18 0.58 1.71
N THR A 75 12.99 0.48 0.39
CA THR A 75 14.05 0.64 -0.61
C THR A 75 14.08 2.03 -1.26
N LEU A 76 12.95 2.74 -1.33
CA LEU A 76 12.84 4.04 -1.98
C LEU A 76 12.92 5.22 -1.02
N LEU A 77 12.57 5.03 0.25
CA LEU A 77 12.77 6.07 1.25
C LEU A 77 14.11 5.87 1.91
N VAL A 78 15.04 6.77 1.58
CA VAL A 78 16.19 7.09 2.43
C VAL A 78 15.64 7.27 3.84
N ALA A 79 16.14 6.44 4.78
CA ALA A 79 15.84 6.61 6.19
C ALA A 79 16.05 8.10 6.52
N PRO A 80 15.06 8.81 7.07
CA PRO A 80 15.22 10.22 7.36
C PRO A 80 16.47 10.36 8.20
N GLU A 81 17.48 11.04 7.65
CA GLU A 81 18.69 11.37 8.38
C GLU A 81 18.19 12.09 9.63
N ALA A 82 18.45 11.49 10.80
CA ALA A 82 18.02 12.06 12.05
C ALA A 82 18.61 13.46 12.09
N VAL A 83 17.75 14.48 11.99
CA VAL A 83 18.15 15.86 12.26
C VAL A 83 18.82 15.78 13.62
N SER A 84 20.12 16.06 13.66
CA SER A 84 20.89 16.02 14.89
C SER A 84 20.31 17.12 15.76
N GLU A 85 19.44 16.74 16.68
CA GLU A 85 18.95 17.60 17.76
C GLU A 85 20.11 17.82 18.74
N GLU A 86 21.12 18.58 18.29
CA GLU A 86 21.96 19.29 19.22
C GLU A 86 21.19 20.55 19.60
N CYS A 87 20.43 20.47 20.70
CA CYS A 87 20.18 21.56 21.67
C CYS A 87 19.25 21.10 22.82
N ASP A 88 19.87 20.90 23.99
CA ASP A 88 19.37 21.01 25.37
C ASP A 88 18.10 20.24 25.84
N ASP A 89 18.35 19.04 26.36
CA ASP A 89 18.25 18.66 27.78
C ASP A 89 17.02 19.08 28.62
N ARG A 90 15.81 19.11 28.06
CA ARG A 90 14.58 19.10 28.88
C ARG A 90 13.56 18.08 28.40
N GLY A 91 13.40 17.06 29.25
CA GLY A 91 12.66 15.83 28.99
C GLY A 91 11.30 16.00 28.33
N VAL A 92 11.10 15.24 27.25
CA VAL A 92 9.78 14.79 26.83
C VAL A 92 9.84 13.30 26.54
N SER A 93 9.11 12.58 27.40
CA SER A 93 8.77 11.17 27.31
C SER A 93 8.43 10.73 25.88
N GLY A 94 9.00 9.59 25.50
CA GLY A 94 9.13 9.12 24.13
C GLY A 94 7.81 9.00 23.37
N ARG A 95 7.82 9.48 22.14
CA ARG A 95 6.83 9.10 21.13
C ARG A 95 7.44 8.10 20.17
N ARG A 96 7.37 6.83 20.54
CA ARG A 96 7.34 5.70 19.59
C ARG A 96 6.11 5.89 18.72
N THR A 97 6.25 6.55 17.57
CA THR A 97 5.23 6.56 16.51
C THR A 97 5.20 5.19 15.85
N ARG A 98 4.60 4.22 16.55
CA ARG A 98 4.01 3.05 15.89
C ARG A 98 2.89 3.59 15.01
N PHE A 99 3.12 3.68 13.70
CA PHE A 99 2.04 3.78 12.72
C PHE A 99 1.13 2.56 12.92
N LYS A 100 0.07 2.73 13.71
CA LYS A 100 -0.94 1.69 13.89
C LYS A 100 -1.77 1.63 12.61
N PHE A 101 -1.40 0.72 11.72
CA PHE A 101 -2.17 0.31 10.54
C PHE A 101 -3.46 -0.48 10.89
N THR A 102 -3.93 -0.45 12.14
CA THR A 102 -5.15 -1.15 12.60
C THR A 102 -6.44 -0.62 11.96
N LYS A 103 -6.39 0.45 11.17
CA LYS A 103 -7.57 0.94 10.43
C LYS A 103 -7.81 0.23 9.09
N MET A 104 -6.81 -0.47 8.53
CA MET A 104 -7.03 -1.24 7.30
C MET A 104 -7.78 -2.55 7.54
N GLU A 105 -7.66 -3.14 8.73
CA GLU A 105 -8.39 -4.37 9.10
C GLU A 105 -9.91 -4.15 9.16
N SER A 106 -10.36 -2.93 9.51
CA SER A 106 -11.79 -2.59 9.52
C SER A 106 -12.41 -2.36 8.12
N LEU A 107 -11.59 -2.30 7.07
CA LEU A 107 -12.06 -2.20 5.67
C LEU A 107 -12.19 -3.58 4.99
N LEU A 108 -11.57 -4.61 5.60
CA LEU A 108 -11.50 -5.98 5.12
C LEU A 108 -12.63 -6.90 5.65
N VAL A 109 -13.37 -6.46 6.68
CA VAL A 109 -14.55 -7.17 7.25
C VAL A 109 -15.86 -6.69 6.63
#